data_AF-A0A7C5D2Y3-F1
#
_entry.id   AF-A0A7C5D2Y3-F1
#
_cell.length_a   1.000
_cell.length_b   1.000
_cell.length_c   1.000
_cell.angle_alpha   90.00
_cell.angle_beta   90.00
_cell.angle_gamma   90.00
#
_symmetry.space_group_name_H-M   'P 1'
#
loop_
_entity.id
_entity.type
_entity.pdbx_description
1 polymer ?
#
loop_
_entity_poly.entity_id
_entity_poly.type
_entity_poly.pdbx_seq_one_letter_code
_entity_poly.pdbx_strand_id
1 'polypeptide(L)'
;MEGMADLLYLESGIERHYGFGDLTLGLQYADEDYSEGKAQVWGLRGEVGLPWGLSLSTAYNKTLSTHDMSADNFFGGGPYFSSSQNLTIAEAGPDGQALMATVSLDGAAGITGSYLEVAVLHIEGDGGIKADEVDTVVGYEAGEDLTFDLIYSDIKDRKESSNSFKNLRFFANYQF
;
A
#
# COMPACT_ATOMS: atom_id res chain seq x y z
N MET A 1 -7.59 23.96 16.95
CA MET A 1 -8.86 23.90 16.21
C MET A 1 -8.45 23.47 14.82
N GLU A 2 -8.60 22.20 14.51
CA GLU A 2 -8.30 21.63 13.20
C GLU A 2 -9.25 22.28 12.18
N GLY A 3 -8.69 23.03 11.23
CA GLY A 3 -9.44 23.42 10.05
C GLY A 3 -9.75 22.16 9.27
N MET A 4 -11.03 21.95 8.90
CA MET A 4 -11.41 20.88 7.99
C MET A 4 -10.56 21.00 6.72
N ALA A 5 -9.87 19.91 6.37
CA ALA A 5 -9.14 19.83 5.12
C ALA A 5 -10.11 19.52 3.98
N ASP A 6 -9.95 20.21 2.85
CA ASP A 6 -10.65 19.85 1.62
C ASP A 6 -9.81 18.82 0.86
N LEU A 7 -10.45 17.74 0.41
CA LEU A 7 -9.80 16.65 -0.32
C LEU A 7 -10.40 16.52 -1.72
N LEU A 8 -9.55 16.61 -2.74
CA LEU A 8 -9.83 16.12 -4.08
C LEU A 8 -9.03 14.84 -4.32
N TYR A 9 -9.69 13.77 -4.74
CA TYR A 9 -9.06 12.50 -5.09
C TYR A 9 -9.47 12.07 -6.50
N LEU A 10 -8.49 11.67 -7.31
CA LEU A 10 -8.68 11.15 -8.65
C LEU A 10 -7.81 9.91 -8.86
N GLU A 11 -8.42 8.87 -9.39
CA GLU A 11 -7.72 7.65 -9.79
C GLU A 11 -8.18 7.22 -11.17
N SER A 12 -7.26 6.70 -11.96
CA SER A 12 -7.55 6.10 -13.25
C SER A 12 -6.69 4.87 -13.47
N GLY A 13 -7.26 3.87 -14.12
CA GLY A 13 -6.58 2.62 -14.40
C GLY A 13 -6.90 2.11 -15.80
N ILE A 14 -5.97 1.34 -16.36
CA ILE A 14 -6.17 0.60 -17.60
C ILE A 14 -5.72 -0.84 -17.38
N GLU A 15 -6.59 -1.77 -17.72
CA GLU A 15 -6.32 -3.20 -17.71
C GLU A 15 -6.33 -3.73 -19.15
N ARG A 16 -5.37 -4.61 -19.46
CA ARG A 16 -5.22 -5.25 -20.77
C ARG A 16 -4.83 -6.71 -20.61
N HIS A 17 -5.65 -7.57 -21.20
CA HIS A 17 -5.39 -9.00 -21.31
C HIS A 17 -4.49 -9.29 -22.52
N TYR A 18 -3.41 -10.01 -22.28
CA TYR A 18 -2.49 -10.52 -23.30
C TYR A 18 -2.39 -12.04 -23.18
N GLY A 19 -1.84 -12.69 -24.23
CA GLY A 19 -1.66 -14.15 -24.19
C GLY A 19 -0.69 -14.65 -23.11
N PHE A 20 0.12 -13.76 -22.53
CA PHE A 20 1.06 -14.09 -21.44
C PHE A 20 0.52 -13.75 -20.05
N GLY A 21 -0.65 -13.10 -19.94
CA GLY A 21 -1.19 -12.59 -18.68
C GLY A 21 -1.86 -11.23 -18.82
N ASP A 22 -2.17 -10.64 -17.67
CA ASP A 22 -2.91 -9.39 -17.53
C ASP A 22 -1.97 -8.27 -17.11
N LEU A 23 -2.07 -7.13 -17.77
CA LEU A 23 -1.29 -5.93 -17.44
C LEU A 23 -2.24 -4.85 -16.93
N THR A 24 -1.97 -4.35 -15.73
CA THR A 24 -2.71 -3.24 -15.12
C THR A 24 -1.76 -2.07 -14.88
N LEU A 25 -2.17 -0.88 -15.29
CA LEU A 25 -1.46 0.38 -15.01
C LEU A 25 -2.42 1.36 -14.33
N GLY A 26 -1.93 2.09 -13.35
CA GLY A 26 -2.70 3.06 -12.57
C GLY A 26 -1.99 4.41 -12.45
N LEU A 27 -2.79 5.48 -12.47
CA LEU A 27 -2.39 6.85 -12.14
C LEU A 27 -3.33 7.38 -11.07
N GLN A 28 -2.76 8.02 -10.05
CA GLN A 28 -3.48 8.57 -8.91
C GLN A 28 -3.02 9.99 -8.63
N TYR A 29 -3.96 10.82 -8.17
CA TYR A 29 -3.73 12.18 -7.71
C TYR A 29 -4.62 12.49 -6.50
N ALA A 30 -4.05 13.13 -5.48
CA ALA A 30 -4.79 13.73 -4.37
C ALA A 30 -4.33 15.18 -4.15
N ASP A 31 -5.26 16.09 -3.88
CA ASP A 31 -5.00 17.46 -3.39
C ASP A 31 -5.64 17.60 -2.01
N GLU A 32 -4.80 17.86 -1.02
CA GLU A 32 -5.20 17.99 0.38
C GLU A 32 -4.94 19.43 0.80
N ASP A 33 -6.02 20.21 0.92
CA ASP A 33 -5.96 21.63 1.22
C ASP A 33 -6.29 21.88 2.69
N TYR A 34 -5.29 22.35 3.44
CA TYR A 34 -5.40 22.69 4.85
C TYR A 34 -5.33 24.21 5.02
N SER A 35 -5.78 24.71 6.17
CA SER A 35 -5.73 26.14 6.46
C SER A 35 -4.31 26.73 6.45
N GLU A 36 -3.28 25.90 6.65
CA GLU A 36 -1.88 26.31 6.78
C GLU A 36 -1.01 25.94 5.57
N GLY A 37 -1.53 25.14 4.64
CA GLY A 37 -0.78 24.68 3.47
C GLY A 37 -1.48 23.55 2.73
N LYS A 38 -0.77 22.96 1.77
CA LYS A 38 -1.28 21.90 0.90
C LYS A 38 -0.31 20.76 0.77
N ALA A 39 -0.85 19.54 0.70
CA ALA A 39 -0.13 18.35 0.28
C ALA A 39 -0.78 17.79 -1.00
N GLN A 40 0.02 17.64 -2.06
CA GLN A 40 -0.41 17.03 -3.31
C GLN A 40 0.28 15.69 -3.45
N VAL A 41 -0.49 14.61 -3.60
CA VAL A 41 0.07 13.27 -3.74
C VAL A 41 -0.15 12.76 -5.15
N TRP A 42 0.93 12.36 -5.82
CA TRP A 42 0.89 11.69 -7.11
C TRP A 42 1.25 10.21 -6.93
N GLY A 43 0.55 9.33 -7.64
CA GLY A 43 0.76 7.89 -7.56
C GLY A 43 0.81 7.23 -8.93
N LEU A 44 1.70 6.25 -9.09
CA LEU A 44 1.77 5.36 -10.25
C LEU A 44 1.78 3.91 -9.77
N ARG A 45 1.06 3.03 -10.46
CA ARG A 45 1.10 1.59 -10.22
C ARG A 45 1.25 0.84 -11.53
N GLY A 46 2.00 -0.25 -11.49
CA GLY A 46 2.04 -1.25 -12.54
C GLY A 46 1.92 -2.64 -11.94
N GLU A 47 1.18 -3.52 -12.61
CA GLU A 47 1.00 -4.91 -12.21
C GLU A 47 0.94 -5.82 -13.42
N VAL A 48 1.54 -7.00 -13.29
CA VAL A 48 1.39 -8.09 -14.21
C VAL A 48 0.90 -9.33 -13.48
N GLY A 49 -0.24 -9.87 -13.90
CA GLY A 49 -0.77 -11.15 -13.45
C GLY A 49 -0.51 -12.23 -14.50
N LEU A 50 0.00 -13.39 -14.08
CA LEU A 50 0.29 -14.50 -14.98
C LEU A 50 -0.79 -15.59 -14.86
N PRO A 51 -1.08 -16.35 -15.93
CA PRO A 51 -2.19 -17.33 -15.95
C PRO A 51 -2.09 -18.47 -14.92
N TRP A 52 -0.94 -18.62 -14.27
CA TRP A 52 -0.68 -19.67 -13.27
C TRP A 52 -0.77 -19.15 -11.83
N GLY A 53 -1.36 -17.97 -11.63
CA GLY A 53 -1.70 -17.42 -10.31
C GLY A 53 -0.61 -16.53 -9.68
N LEU A 54 0.55 -16.34 -10.33
CA LEU A 54 1.54 -15.38 -9.87
C LEU A 54 1.20 -13.98 -10.37
N SER A 55 1.18 -13.01 -9.47
CA SER A 55 1.15 -11.59 -9.82
C SER A 55 2.34 -10.84 -9.22
N LEU A 56 2.82 -9.85 -9.96
CA LEU A 56 3.90 -8.95 -9.57
C LEU A 56 3.40 -7.52 -9.73
N SER A 57 3.51 -6.71 -8.69
CA SER A 57 3.15 -5.29 -8.78
C SER A 57 4.22 -4.39 -8.17
N THR A 58 4.21 -3.14 -8.64
CA THR A 58 4.99 -2.06 -8.05
C THR A 58 4.15 -0.79 -8.03
N ALA A 59 4.34 0.00 -6.98
CA ALA A 59 3.67 1.28 -6.83
C ALA A 59 4.66 2.32 -6.33
N TYR A 60 4.47 3.56 -6.79
CA TYR A 60 5.22 4.72 -6.34
C TYR A 60 4.26 5.84 -6.01
N ASN A 61 4.42 6.45 -4.84
CA ASN A 61 3.76 7.70 -4.48
C ASN A 61 4.79 8.76 -4.12
N LYS A 62 4.45 10.02 -4.42
CA LYS A 62 5.23 11.19 -4.03
C LYS A 62 4.32 12.31 -3.56
N THR A 63 4.70 12.94 -2.47
CA THR A 63 4.08 14.16 -1.96
C THR A 63 4.80 15.38 -2.54
N LEU A 64 4.05 16.43 -2.85
CA LEU A 64 4.52 17.76 -3.19
C LEU A 64 3.81 18.74 -2.27
N SER A 65 4.58 19.52 -1.53
CA SER A 65 4.10 20.18 -0.33
C SER A 65 4.24 21.69 -0.44
N THR A 66 3.35 22.41 0.23
CA THR A 66 3.52 23.83 0.51
C THR A 66 3.48 24.04 2.02
N HIS A 67 4.39 24.88 2.55
CA HIS A 67 4.54 25.13 3.98
C HIS A 67 4.80 23.86 4.82
N ASP A 68 5.63 22.95 4.30
CA ASP A 68 6.03 21.72 5.02
C ASP A 68 4.85 20.84 5.46
N MET A 69 3.76 20.81 4.68
CA MET A 69 2.62 19.93 4.91
C MET A 69 2.89 18.50 4.44
N SER A 70 2.50 17.52 5.24
CA SER A 70 2.59 16.09 4.88
C SER A 70 1.25 15.60 4.34
N ALA A 71 1.28 14.47 3.62
CA ALA A 71 0.08 13.76 3.24
C ALA A 71 -0.64 13.18 4.47
N ASP A 72 -1.96 13.07 4.43
CA ASP A 72 -2.78 12.44 5.48
C ASP A 72 -3.52 11.22 4.94
N ASN A 73 -3.58 10.17 5.77
CA ASN A 73 -4.25 8.94 5.43
C ASN A 73 -5.78 9.03 5.40
N PHE A 74 -6.37 10.11 5.93
CA PHE A 74 -7.82 10.39 6.06
C PHE A 74 -8.67 9.17 6.48
N PHE A 75 -9.00 8.30 5.54
CA PHE A 75 -9.87 7.13 5.67
C PHE A 75 -9.20 5.91 6.34
N GLY A 76 -8.17 6.10 7.16
CA GLY A 76 -7.61 5.03 8.00
C GLY A 76 -6.72 4.03 7.25
N GLY A 77 -5.79 4.54 6.45
CA GLY A 77 -4.79 3.73 5.75
C GLY A 77 -4.28 4.34 4.44
N GLY A 78 -4.79 5.52 4.06
CA GLY A 78 -4.38 6.25 2.87
C GLY A 78 -4.96 5.61 1.61
N PRO A 79 -5.59 6.39 0.71
CA PRO A 79 -6.04 5.84 -0.57
C PRO A 79 -4.87 5.60 -1.53
N TYR A 80 -3.61 5.52 -1.08
CA TYR A 80 -2.44 5.60 -1.95
C TYR A 80 -1.98 4.23 -2.47
N PHE A 81 -1.45 4.19 -3.69
CA PHE A 81 -1.01 2.92 -4.29
C PHE A 81 0.13 2.22 -3.55
N SER A 82 1.05 2.96 -2.93
CA SER A 82 2.13 2.41 -2.09
C SER A 82 1.79 2.45 -0.59
N SER A 83 0.60 1.96 -0.24
CA SER A 83 0.17 1.78 1.15
C SER A 83 0.37 0.32 1.58
N SER A 84 1.05 0.12 2.70
CA SER A 84 1.26 -1.18 3.32
C SER A 84 0.33 -1.34 4.52
N GLN A 85 0.53 -2.39 5.33
CA GLN A 85 -0.33 -2.66 6.47
C GLN A 85 -0.24 -1.59 7.58
N ASN A 86 0.93 -0.97 7.79
CA ASN A 86 1.15 -0.01 8.87
C ASN A 86 1.73 1.32 8.39
N LEU A 87 2.44 1.35 7.26
CA LEU A 87 3.06 2.53 6.69
C LEU A 87 2.46 2.90 5.33
N THR A 88 2.43 4.20 5.06
CA THR A 88 2.01 4.81 3.81
C THR A 88 2.92 6.00 3.48
N ILE A 89 2.63 6.71 2.40
CA ILE A 89 3.30 7.97 2.07
C ILE A 89 3.13 9.07 3.14
N ALA A 90 2.12 8.98 4.01
CA ALA A 90 1.89 9.95 5.09
C ALA A 90 3.06 10.00 6.08
N GLU A 91 3.66 8.85 6.37
CA GLU A 91 4.82 8.74 7.26
C GLU A 91 6.13 9.25 6.62
N ALA A 92 6.12 9.57 5.33
CA ALA A 92 7.28 10.13 4.63
C ALA A 92 7.54 11.60 4.98
N GLY A 93 6.54 12.29 5.55
CA GLY A 93 6.60 13.72 5.80
C GLY A 93 6.46 14.56 4.52
N PRO A 94 6.82 15.86 4.60
CA PRO A 94 6.73 16.78 3.47
C PRO A 94 7.69 16.36 2.35
N ASP A 95 7.21 16.46 1.12
CA ASP A 95 7.94 16.16 -0.12
C ASP A 95 8.50 14.73 -0.20
N GLY A 96 7.98 13.86 0.67
CA GLY A 96 8.38 12.46 0.77
C GLY A 96 7.93 11.60 -0.40
N GLN A 97 8.46 10.39 -0.43
CA GLN A 97 8.18 9.38 -1.45
C GLN A 97 8.09 7.97 -0.85
N ALA A 98 7.32 7.12 -1.50
CA ALA A 98 7.05 5.76 -1.07
C ALA A 98 7.07 4.83 -2.29
N LEU A 99 7.93 3.80 -2.27
CA LEU A 99 8.07 2.79 -3.32
C LEU A 99 7.71 1.42 -2.75
N MET A 100 6.78 0.73 -3.40
CA MET A 100 6.31 -0.59 -3.01
C MET A 100 6.54 -1.60 -4.13
N ALA A 101 6.83 -2.84 -3.74
CA ALA A 101 6.81 -3.99 -4.61
C ALA A 101 6.07 -5.14 -3.93
N THR A 102 5.19 -5.81 -4.67
CA THR A 102 4.39 -6.93 -4.15
C THR A 102 4.51 -8.13 -5.09
N VAL A 103 4.56 -9.31 -4.48
CA VAL A 103 4.45 -10.60 -5.15
C VAL A 103 3.30 -11.34 -4.50
N SER A 104 2.36 -11.81 -5.30
CA SER A 104 1.27 -12.68 -4.84
C SER A 104 1.21 -13.96 -5.65
N LEU A 105 0.78 -15.05 -5.01
CA LEU A 105 0.62 -16.37 -5.62
C LEU A 105 -0.68 -17.00 -5.14
N ASP A 106 -1.60 -17.21 -6.07
CA ASP A 106 -2.80 -18.02 -5.86
C ASP A 106 -2.49 -19.52 -6.03
N GLY A 107 -3.20 -20.35 -5.26
CA GLY A 107 -2.96 -21.78 -5.24
C GLY A 107 -1.62 -22.15 -4.59
N ALA A 108 -1.16 -21.38 -3.61
CA ALA A 108 0.12 -21.58 -2.94
C ALA A 108 0.29 -23.04 -2.47
N ALA A 109 1.48 -23.61 -2.70
CA ALA A 109 1.78 -25.02 -2.44
C ALA A 109 0.84 -26.05 -3.14
N GLY A 110 0.15 -25.64 -4.21
CA GLY A 110 -0.79 -26.49 -4.96
C GLY A 110 -2.16 -26.66 -4.29
N ILE A 111 -2.47 -25.85 -3.28
CA ILE A 111 -3.72 -25.92 -2.52
C ILE A 111 -4.71 -24.91 -3.12
N THR A 112 -5.75 -25.40 -3.80
CA THR A 112 -6.83 -24.56 -4.31
C THR A 112 -7.48 -23.74 -3.18
N GLY A 113 -7.68 -22.45 -3.42
CA GLY A 113 -8.24 -21.50 -2.44
C GLY A 113 -7.21 -20.90 -1.49
N SER A 114 -5.94 -21.31 -1.52
CA SER A 114 -4.88 -20.66 -0.74
C SER A 114 -4.20 -19.55 -1.52
N TYR A 115 -3.68 -18.55 -0.82
CA TYR A 115 -2.83 -17.52 -1.40
C TYR A 115 -1.68 -17.15 -0.47
N LEU A 116 -0.61 -16.64 -1.07
CA LEU A 116 0.52 -16.04 -0.41
C LEU A 116 0.75 -14.67 -1.03
N GLU A 117 0.90 -13.64 -0.21
CA GLU A 117 1.35 -12.32 -0.63
C GLU A 117 2.57 -11.92 0.19
N VAL A 118 3.56 -11.31 -0.47
CA VAL A 118 4.66 -10.62 0.18
C VAL A 118 4.77 -9.23 -0.43
N ALA A 119 4.71 -8.21 0.42
CA ALA A 119 4.91 -6.82 0.03
C ALA A 119 6.11 -6.23 0.75
N VAL A 120 6.84 -5.36 0.06
CA VAL A 120 7.92 -4.55 0.63
C VAL A 120 7.64 -3.10 0.28
N LEU A 121 7.54 -2.26 1.29
CA LEU A 121 7.41 -0.81 1.18
C LEU A 121 8.69 -0.15 1.67
N HIS A 122 9.17 0.84 0.92
CA HIS A 122 10.23 1.74 1.32
C HIS A 122 9.74 3.18 1.27
N ILE A 123 9.93 3.91 2.36
CA ILE A 123 9.60 5.33 2.48
C ILE A 123 10.87 6.14 2.71
N GLU A 124 10.96 7.28 2.05
CA GLU A 124 12.01 8.27 2.23
C GLU A 124 11.43 9.68 2.17
N GLY A 125 11.88 10.56 3.07
CA GLY A 125 11.55 11.98 3.03
C GLY A 125 12.65 12.85 3.62
N ASP A 126 12.37 14.14 3.71
CA ASP A 126 13.29 15.13 4.21
C ASP A 126 13.60 14.94 5.71
N GLY A 127 14.67 15.60 6.20
CA GLY A 127 15.07 15.48 7.60
C GLY A 127 15.57 14.08 8.02
N GLY A 128 15.88 13.23 7.04
CA GLY A 128 16.40 11.88 7.23
C GLY A 128 15.34 10.82 7.57
N ILE A 129 14.06 11.09 7.27
CA ILE A 129 12.98 10.13 7.42
C ILE A 129 13.22 8.97 6.45
N LYS A 130 13.36 7.75 6.99
CA LYS A 130 13.50 6.51 6.23
C LYS A 130 12.87 5.37 6.99
N ALA A 131 11.93 4.67 6.36
CA ALA A 131 11.29 3.51 6.95
C ALA A 131 11.10 2.40 5.91
N ASP A 132 11.10 1.16 6.36
CA ASP A 132 10.69 0.01 5.55
C ASP A 132 9.59 -0.76 6.27
N GLU A 133 8.72 -1.39 5.49
CA GLU A 133 7.80 -2.41 5.96
C GLU A 133 7.88 -3.63 5.05
N VAL A 134 7.93 -4.81 5.67
CA VAL A 134 7.75 -6.08 4.96
C VAL A 134 6.50 -6.74 5.51
N ASP A 135 5.54 -6.96 4.62
CA ASP A 135 4.30 -7.65 4.91
C ASP A 135 4.31 -9.04 4.28
N THR A 136 3.76 -10.01 5.00
CA THR A 136 3.52 -11.37 4.51
C THR A 136 2.12 -11.78 4.90
N VAL A 137 1.30 -12.11 3.90
CA VAL A 137 -0.06 -12.61 4.08
C VAL A 137 -0.11 -14.04 3.61
N VAL A 138 -0.61 -14.93 4.45
CA VAL A 138 -0.98 -16.29 4.07
C VAL A 138 -2.46 -16.44 4.34
N GLY A 139 -3.22 -16.80 3.31
CA GLY A 139 -4.66 -16.95 3.45
C GLY A 139 -5.23 -18.20 2.79
N TYR A 140 -6.46 -18.48 3.17
CA TYR A 140 -7.24 -19.61 2.67
C TYR A 140 -8.73 -19.30 2.62
N GLU A 141 -9.31 -19.45 1.44
CA GLU A 141 -10.75 -19.38 1.17
C GLU A 141 -11.35 -20.78 1.19
N ALA A 142 -12.12 -21.07 2.24
CA ALA A 142 -12.79 -22.33 2.46
C ALA A 142 -14.21 -22.30 1.87
N GLY A 143 -14.29 -22.36 0.54
CA GLY A 143 -15.56 -22.16 -0.19
C GLY A 143 -15.85 -20.68 -0.39
N GLU A 144 -17.14 -20.33 -0.54
CA GLU A 144 -17.56 -18.95 -0.84
C GLU A 144 -17.79 -18.09 0.42
N ASP A 145 -17.94 -18.73 1.58
CA ASP A 145 -18.47 -18.05 2.78
C ASP A 145 -17.42 -17.83 3.87
N LEU A 146 -16.24 -18.44 3.78
CA LEU A 146 -15.27 -18.49 4.89
C LEU A 146 -13.84 -18.21 4.42
N THR A 147 -13.23 -17.17 4.98
CA THR A 147 -11.83 -16.78 4.70
C THR A 147 -11.01 -16.75 5.98
N PHE A 148 -9.78 -17.25 5.90
CA PHE A 148 -8.77 -17.16 6.95
C PHE A 148 -7.57 -16.37 6.45
N ASP A 149 -7.09 -15.44 7.27
CA ASP A 149 -5.88 -14.65 6.99
C ASP A 149 -4.91 -14.71 8.16
N LEU A 150 -3.64 -14.97 7.87
CA LEU A 150 -2.53 -14.73 8.77
C LEU A 150 -1.64 -13.64 8.16
N ILE A 151 -1.51 -12.52 8.85
CA ILE A 151 -0.75 -11.35 8.39
C ILE A 151 0.38 -11.09 9.35
N TYR A 152 1.62 -11.11 8.85
CA TYR A 152 2.81 -10.72 9.57
C TYR A 152 3.42 -9.46 8.93
N SER A 153 3.75 -8.47 9.77
CA SER A 153 4.39 -7.22 9.37
C SER A 153 5.67 -7.00 10.17
N ASP A 154 6.77 -6.62 9.50
CA ASP A 154 8.05 -6.22 10.11
C ASP A 154 8.38 -4.78 9.69
N ILE A 155 8.22 -3.83 10.61
CA ILE A 155 8.36 -2.40 10.39
C ILE A 155 9.70 -1.93 10.95
N LYS A 156 10.47 -1.20 10.15
CA LYS A 156 11.79 -0.68 10.50
C LYS A 156 11.88 0.81 10.25
N ASP A 157 11.96 1.59 11.32
CA ASP A 157 12.41 2.98 11.27
C ASP A 157 13.95 3.00 11.27
N ARG A 158 14.55 3.50 10.18
CA ARG A 158 16.00 3.51 10.00
C ARG A 158 16.69 4.64 10.76
N LYS A 159 15.95 5.64 11.22
CA LYS A 159 16.47 6.77 12.00
C LYS A 159 16.39 6.47 13.49
N GLU A 160 15.26 5.92 13.94
CA GLU A 160 15.00 5.62 15.34
C GLU A 160 14.52 4.17 15.50
N SER A 161 15.46 3.25 15.73
CA SER A 161 15.14 1.82 15.83
C SER A 161 14.15 1.46 16.95
N SER A 162 13.96 2.33 17.95
CA SER A 162 12.93 2.18 18.99
C SER A 162 11.51 2.24 18.46
N ASN A 163 11.30 2.85 17.28
CA ASN A 163 10.00 2.91 16.61
C ASN A 163 9.77 1.71 15.68
N SER A 164 10.75 0.81 15.56
CA SER A 164 10.60 -0.44 14.81
C SER A 164 9.79 -1.46 15.61
N PHE A 165 8.87 -2.15 14.96
CA PHE A 165 8.02 -3.15 15.62
C PHE A 165 7.63 -4.27 14.66
N LYS A 166 7.08 -5.33 15.24
CA LYS A 166 6.53 -6.48 14.52
C LYS A 166 5.08 -6.66 14.89
N ASN A 167 4.26 -7.02 13.93
CA ASN A 167 2.84 -7.25 14.15
C ASN A 167 2.42 -8.59 13.55
N LEU A 168 1.60 -9.35 14.27
CA LEU A 168 1.00 -10.59 13.79
C LEU A 168 -0.50 -10.52 14.05
N ARG A 169 -1.29 -10.66 12.98
CA ARG A 169 -2.75 -10.66 13.03
C ARG A 169 -3.29 -11.93 12.41
N PHE A 170 -4.42 -12.39 12.94
CA PHE A 170 -5.18 -13.51 12.39
C PHE A 170 -6.64 -13.10 12.28
N PHE A 171 -7.23 -13.35 11.11
CA PHE A 171 -8.65 -13.10 10.85
C PHE A 171 -9.33 -14.39 10.41
N ALA A 172 -10.58 -14.55 10.84
CA ALA A 172 -11.50 -15.57 10.35
C ALA A 172 -12.82 -14.86 10.06
N ASN A 173 -13.15 -14.76 8.77
CA ASN A 173 -14.31 -14.00 8.29
C ASN A 173 -15.34 -14.97 7.73
N TYR A 174 -16.59 -14.86 8.19
CA TYR A 174 -17.70 -15.67 7.71
C TYR A 174 -18.83 -14.77 7.19
N GLN A 175 -19.27 -15.00 5.95
CA GLN A 175 -20.38 -14.31 5.32
C GLN A 175 -21.62 -15.22 5.32
N PHE A 176 -22.78 -14.65 5.66
CA PHE A 176 -24.07 -15.32 5.81
C PHE A 176 -25.12 -14.82 4.83
#